data_AF-A0A0A3B745-F1
#
_entry.id   AF-A0A0A3B745-F1
#
_cell.length_a   1.000
_cell.length_b   1.000
_cell.length_c   1.000
_cell.angle_alpha   90.00
_cell.angle_beta   90.00
_cell.angle_gamma   90.00
#
_symmetry.space_group_name_H-M   'P 1'
#
loop_
_entity.id
_entity.type
_entity.pdbx_description
1 polymer ?
#
loop_
_entity_poly.entity_id
_entity_poly.type
_entity_poly.pdbx_seq_one_letter_code
_entity_poly.pdbx_strand_id
1 'polypeptide(L)'
;MILGDDEFINKDFLIQFDIIDNNGFFYYGVFNLIIQEKIYPAYGTNWTLNLISEYMSGLLKFNDSDFYYSLCDDLSADFLFKEAVTSRLGYFYDNPEDIYSHEQMKKKYPNIIGVELELSELNDTGLEIYLFKGKISDYIVFSYDNRVYKYKTDINSIKRLIKKLYDIINIKAN
;
A
#
# COMPACT_ATOMS: atom_id res chain seq x y z
N MET A 1 8.63 -17.98 -1.38
CA MET A 1 7.50 -18.33 -0.51
C MET A 1 6.34 -17.40 -0.85
N ILE A 2 5.09 -17.87 -0.80
CA ILE A 2 3.89 -17.04 -1.01
C ILE A 2 3.10 -16.99 0.29
N LEU A 3 2.68 -15.79 0.69
CA LEU A 3 1.83 -15.54 1.85
C LEU A 3 0.48 -14.96 1.40
N GLY A 4 -0.58 -15.30 2.13
CA GLY A 4 -1.92 -14.73 1.96
C GLY A 4 -2.96 -15.70 1.44
N ASP A 5 -2.58 -16.92 1.02
CA ASP A 5 -3.54 -17.96 0.59
C ASP A 5 -4.54 -18.34 1.71
N ASP A 6 -4.11 -18.23 2.97
CA ASP A 6 -4.94 -18.45 4.15
C ASP A 6 -5.82 -17.23 4.52
N GLU A 7 -5.46 -16.03 4.04
CA GLU A 7 -6.15 -14.77 4.34
C GLU A 7 -7.11 -14.34 3.21
N PHE A 8 -6.86 -14.80 1.99
CA PHE A 8 -7.61 -14.47 0.79
C PHE A 8 -7.91 -15.73 -0.01
N ILE A 9 -9.09 -16.33 0.21
CA ILE A 9 -9.55 -17.52 -0.55
C ILE A 9 -9.54 -17.25 -2.07
N ASN A 10 -9.84 -16.02 -2.47
CA ASN A 10 -9.86 -15.58 -3.88
C ASN A 10 -8.50 -15.08 -4.38
N LYS A 11 -7.44 -15.10 -3.55
CA LYS A 11 -6.10 -14.63 -3.91
C LYS A 11 -6.06 -13.18 -4.39
N ASP A 12 -6.94 -12.36 -3.81
CA ASP A 12 -7.10 -10.96 -4.20
C ASP A 12 -5.87 -10.10 -3.85
N PHE A 13 -5.13 -10.48 -2.81
CA PHE A 13 -3.89 -9.83 -2.38
C PHE A 13 -2.94 -10.83 -1.71
N LEU A 14 -1.79 -11.11 -2.33
CA LEU A 14 -0.75 -12.00 -1.81
C LEU A 14 0.61 -11.32 -1.86
N ILE A 15 1.55 -11.86 -1.08
CA ILE A 15 2.95 -11.42 -1.07
C ILE A 15 3.83 -12.62 -1.39
N GLN A 16 4.62 -12.53 -2.44
CA GLN A 16 5.70 -13.47 -2.69
C GLN A 16 7.00 -12.85 -2.19
N PHE A 17 7.78 -13.61 -1.42
CA PHE A 17 9.18 -13.27 -1.19
C PHE A 17 10.05 -14.50 -0.99
N ASP A 18 11.33 -14.35 -1.32
CA ASP A 18 12.35 -15.37 -1.13
C ASP A 18 13.65 -14.70 -0.66
N ILE A 19 14.18 -15.17 0.47
CA ILE A 19 15.49 -14.74 0.99
C ILE A 19 16.56 -15.48 0.20
N ILE A 20 17.41 -14.75 -0.50
CA ILE A 20 18.50 -15.28 -1.33
C ILE A 20 19.82 -15.20 -0.57
N ASP A 21 20.08 -14.07 0.10
CA ASP A 21 21.32 -13.82 0.82
C ASP A 21 21.05 -13.07 2.14
N ASN A 22 21.99 -13.14 3.08
CA ASN A 22 21.97 -12.36 4.30
C ASN A 22 23.38 -12.03 4.78
N ASN A 23 23.55 -10.84 5.36
CA ASN A 23 24.84 -10.41 5.92
C ASN A 23 24.82 -10.26 7.45
N GLY A 24 23.88 -10.95 8.12
CA GLY A 24 23.65 -10.87 9.57
C GLY A 24 22.85 -9.64 10.04
N PHE A 25 22.64 -8.64 9.19
CA PHE A 25 21.83 -7.45 9.50
C PHE A 25 20.69 -7.24 8.51
N PHE A 26 20.94 -7.52 7.23
CA PHE A 26 20.00 -7.34 6.14
C PHE A 26 19.72 -8.66 5.46
N TYR A 27 18.45 -8.85 5.10
CA TYR A 27 17.96 -9.99 4.34
C TYR A 27 17.70 -9.55 2.91
N TYR A 28 18.45 -10.10 1.97
CA TYR A 28 18.33 -9.74 0.56
C TYR A 28 17.58 -10.79 -0.22
N GLY A 29 16.74 -10.38 -1.16
CA GLY A 29 16.17 -11.30 -2.12
C GLY A 29 15.04 -10.75 -2.97
N VAL A 30 14.10 -11.63 -3.32
CA VAL A 30 12.97 -11.32 -4.20
C VAL A 30 11.77 -10.93 -3.36
N PHE A 31 11.04 -9.91 -3.81
CA PHE A 31 9.76 -9.50 -3.27
C PHE A 31 8.82 -9.17 -4.44
N ASN A 32 7.59 -9.67 -4.41
CA ASN A 32 6.54 -9.30 -5.36
C ASN A 32 5.21 -9.16 -4.63
N LEU A 33 4.41 -8.19 -5.05
CA LEU A 33 2.99 -8.16 -4.72
C LEU A 33 2.20 -8.91 -5.78
N ILE A 34 1.19 -9.66 -5.36
CA ILE A 34 0.25 -10.29 -6.27
C ILE A 34 -1.13 -9.74 -5.95
N ILE A 35 -1.74 -9.03 -6.89
CA ILE A 35 -3.07 -8.42 -6.70
C ILE A 35 -3.97 -8.90 -7.84
N GLN A 36 -5.11 -9.52 -7.49
CA GLN A 36 -6.02 -10.13 -8.46
C GLN A 36 -5.30 -11.09 -9.42
N GLU A 37 -4.51 -12.00 -8.84
CA GLU A 37 -3.69 -13.01 -9.56
C GLU A 37 -2.63 -12.44 -10.53
N LYS A 38 -2.44 -11.11 -10.57
CA LYS A 38 -1.37 -10.47 -11.35
C LYS A 38 -0.19 -10.14 -10.46
N ILE A 39 1.00 -10.44 -10.96
CA ILE A 39 2.26 -10.15 -10.28
C ILE A 39 2.67 -8.71 -10.62
N TYR A 40 2.90 -7.91 -9.58
CA TYR A 40 3.48 -6.58 -9.66
C TYR A 40 4.91 -6.69 -9.12
N PRO A 41 5.88 -6.89 -10.03
CA PRO A 41 7.23 -7.19 -9.63
C PRO A 41 7.94 -5.94 -9.14
N ALA A 42 8.84 -6.17 -8.22
CA ALA A 42 9.79 -5.19 -7.79
C ALA A 42 10.92 -5.05 -8.84
N TYR A 43 11.50 -3.85 -9.02
CA TYR A 43 12.62 -3.64 -9.96
C TYR A 43 13.88 -4.40 -9.50
N GLY A 44 14.16 -5.56 -10.09
CA GLY A 44 15.35 -6.38 -9.79
C GLY A 44 15.16 -7.38 -8.64
N THR A 45 16.25 -8.02 -8.19
CA THR A 45 16.23 -9.22 -7.31
C THR A 45 16.98 -9.08 -5.98
N ASN A 46 17.40 -7.87 -5.60
CA ASN A 46 18.23 -7.63 -4.40
C ASN A 46 17.54 -6.68 -3.41
N TRP A 47 16.30 -6.99 -3.04
CA TRP A 47 15.50 -6.18 -2.14
C TRP A 47 15.90 -6.38 -0.70
N THR A 48 15.87 -5.33 0.10
CA THR A 48 16.12 -5.43 1.53
C THR A 48 14.82 -5.81 2.24
N LEU A 49 14.56 -7.11 2.34
CA LEU A 49 13.27 -7.67 2.76
C LEU A 49 12.84 -7.21 4.15
N ASN A 50 13.77 -7.04 5.08
CA ASN A 50 13.45 -6.52 6.41
C ASN A 50 13.03 -5.04 6.38
N LEU A 51 13.62 -4.21 5.50
CA LEU A 51 13.17 -2.82 5.32
C LEU A 51 11.77 -2.77 4.69
N ILE A 52 11.52 -3.55 3.63
CA ILE A 52 10.17 -3.64 3.05
C ILE A 52 9.14 -4.04 4.12
N SER A 53 9.46 -5.08 4.91
CA SER A 53 8.55 -5.57 5.94
C SER A 53 8.28 -4.52 7.02
N GLU A 54 9.30 -3.74 7.40
CA GLU A 54 9.19 -2.63 8.35
C GLU A 54 8.28 -1.53 7.79
N TYR A 55 8.53 -1.07 6.55
CA TYR A 55 7.71 -0.04 5.90
C TYR A 55 6.25 -0.46 5.77
N MET A 56 5.99 -1.68 5.30
CA MET A 56 4.64 -2.22 5.21
C MET A 56 3.98 -2.34 6.59
N SER A 57 4.73 -2.72 7.63
CA SER A 57 4.21 -2.80 9.00
C SER A 57 3.76 -1.44 9.56
N GLY A 58 4.23 -0.34 8.97
CA GLY A 58 3.71 1.01 9.21
C GLY A 58 2.20 1.10 9.00
N LEU A 59 1.58 0.23 8.19
CA LEU A 59 0.13 0.13 8.03
C LEU A 59 -0.59 -0.25 9.34
N LEU A 60 0.07 -1.01 10.22
CA LEU A 60 -0.53 -1.54 11.44
C LEU A 60 -0.83 -0.45 12.48
N LYS A 61 -0.20 0.73 12.36
CA LYS A 61 -0.41 1.88 13.26
C LYS A 61 -1.77 2.58 13.06
N PHE A 62 -2.41 2.37 11.91
CA PHE A 62 -3.67 3.03 11.57
C PHE A 62 -4.87 2.29 12.15
N ASN A 63 -5.85 3.05 12.63
CA ASN A 63 -7.14 2.58 13.10
C ASN A 63 -8.15 2.52 11.95
N ASP A 64 -9.25 1.79 12.15
CA ASP A 64 -10.29 1.61 11.14
C ASP A 64 -10.85 2.91 10.57
N SER A 65 -10.97 3.96 11.40
CA SER A 65 -11.44 5.28 10.98
C SER A 65 -10.51 5.98 9.99
N ASP A 66 -9.21 5.67 10.03
CA ASP A 66 -8.21 6.34 9.17
C ASP A 66 -8.35 5.90 7.71
N PHE A 67 -8.90 4.72 7.48
CA PHE A 67 -9.21 4.20 6.14
C PHE A 67 -10.54 4.72 5.60
N TYR A 68 -11.43 5.23 6.46
CA TYR A 68 -12.81 5.51 6.08
C TYR A 68 -12.92 6.74 5.17
N TYR A 69 -13.57 6.55 4.01
CA TYR A 69 -13.92 7.63 3.12
C TYR A 69 -15.33 7.46 2.58
N SER A 70 -16.20 8.43 2.87
CA SER A 70 -17.65 8.30 2.66
C SER A 70 -18.09 8.20 1.20
N LEU A 71 -17.25 8.64 0.26
CA LEU A 71 -17.47 8.57 -1.19
C LEU A 71 -16.73 7.39 -1.85
N CYS A 72 -16.09 6.53 -1.06
CA CYS A 72 -15.28 5.43 -1.56
C CYS A 72 -16.08 4.48 -2.45
N ASP A 73 -17.30 4.10 -2.06
CA ASP A 73 -18.12 3.18 -2.85
C ASP A 73 -18.54 3.78 -4.20
N ASP A 74 -18.81 5.08 -4.25
CA ASP A 74 -19.43 5.77 -5.38
C ASP A 74 -18.43 6.25 -6.45
N LEU A 75 -17.20 6.54 -6.05
CA LEU A 75 -16.19 7.09 -6.96
C LEU A 75 -15.45 6.01 -7.76
N SER A 76 -15.09 6.35 -9.00
CA SER A 76 -14.23 5.52 -9.85
C SER A 76 -12.83 5.36 -9.26
N ALA A 77 -12.06 4.40 -9.77
CA ALA A 77 -10.65 4.21 -9.43
C ALA A 77 -9.82 5.49 -9.59
N ASP A 78 -9.87 6.13 -10.77
CA ASP A 78 -9.09 7.34 -11.08
C ASP A 78 -9.39 8.49 -10.12
N PHE A 79 -10.69 8.74 -9.86
CA PHE A 79 -11.10 9.78 -8.91
C PHE A 79 -10.61 9.48 -7.48
N LEU A 80 -10.73 8.24 -6.99
CA LEU A 80 -10.26 7.90 -5.64
C LEU A 80 -8.74 8.04 -5.50
N PHE A 81 -8.00 7.56 -6.49
CA PHE A 81 -6.56 7.69 -6.52
C PHE A 81 -6.14 9.16 -6.53
N LYS A 82 -6.79 9.98 -7.37
CA LYS A 82 -6.57 11.42 -7.40
C LYS A 82 -6.87 12.08 -6.05
N GLU A 83 -7.97 11.74 -5.39
CA GLU A 83 -8.31 12.29 -4.07
C GLU A 83 -7.25 11.90 -3.02
N ALA A 84 -6.77 10.66 -3.01
CA ALA A 84 -5.70 10.22 -2.11
C ALA A 84 -4.37 10.96 -2.34
N VAL A 85 -3.90 11.03 -3.58
CA VAL A 85 -2.67 11.75 -3.93
C VAL A 85 -2.80 13.25 -3.63
N THR A 86 -3.91 13.87 -4.06
CA THR A 86 -4.15 15.31 -3.88
C THR A 86 -4.21 15.67 -2.39
N SER A 87 -4.85 14.84 -1.56
CA SER A 87 -4.90 15.07 -0.11
C SER A 87 -3.49 15.05 0.52
N ARG A 88 -2.57 14.23 0.01
CA ARG A 88 -1.17 14.19 0.46
C ARG A 88 -0.35 15.39 0.00
N LEU A 89 -0.56 15.86 -1.22
CA LEU A 89 0.12 17.08 -1.71
C LEU A 89 -0.12 18.27 -0.77
N GLY A 90 -1.36 18.42 -0.27
CA GLY A 90 -1.70 19.44 0.73
C GLY A 90 -1.09 19.24 2.13
N TYR A 91 -0.41 18.12 2.39
CA TYR A 91 0.25 17.81 3.67
C TYR A 91 1.76 17.72 3.57
N PHE A 92 2.30 17.17 2.48
CA PHE A 92 3.71 16.77 2.36
C PHE A 92 4.55 17.67 1.45
N TYR A 93 3.93 18.50 0.59
CA TYR A 93 4.67 19.32 -0.37
C TYR A 93 4.42 20.81 -0.14
N ASP A 94 5.51 21.55 0.11
CA ASP A 94 5.52 23.01 0.33
C ASP A 94 5.39 23.84 -0.96
N ASN A 95 5.26 23.21 -2.13
CA ASN A 95 5.13 23.93 -3.40
C ASN A 95 4.15 23.26 -4.37
N PRO A 96 2.87 23.65 -4.34
CA PRO A 96 1.97 23.46 -5.46
C PRO A 96 1.93 24.76 -6.26
N GLU A 97 2.87 24.96 -7.19
CA GLU A 97 2.55 25.83 -8.31
C GLU A 97 1.46 25.14 -9.14
N ASP A 98 0.41 25.91 -9.42
CA ASP A 98 -0.80 25.62 -10.20
C ASP A 98 -1.84 24.68 -9.56
N ILE A 99 -2.73 25.25 -8.72
CA ILE A 99 -4.22 25.24 -8.83
C ILE A 99 -4.89 25.64 -7.49
N TYR A 100 -4.31 25.32 -6.32
CA TYR A 100 -4.86 25.70 -5.00
C TYR A 100 -3.74 26.10 -4.00
N SER A 101 -4.00 27.09 -3.14
CA SER A 101 -3.09 27.42 -2.02
C SER A 101 -3.12 26.35 -0.93
N HIS A 102 -2.07 26.27 -0.11
CA HIS A 102 -2.00 25.34 1.03
C HIS A 102 -3.22 25.42 1.96
N GLU A 103 -3.70 26.63 2.24
CA GLU A 103 -4.90 26.84 3.05
C GLU A 103 -6.17 26.30 2.37
N GLN A 104 -6.28 26.43 1.05
CA GLN A 104 -7.40 25.87 0.29
C GLN A 104 -7.36 24.34 0.29
N MET A 105 -6.16 23.77 0.19
CA MET A 105 -5.95 22.32 0.26
C MET A 105 -6.31 21.76 1.62
N LYS A 106 -5.86 22.40 2.72
CA LYS A 106 -6.24 22.00 4.09
C LYS A 106 -7.74 22.16 4.37
N LYS A 107 -8.39 23.16 3.77
CA LYS A 107 -9.86 23.31 3.87
C LYS A 107 -10.61 22.21 3.11
N LYS A 108 -10.13 21.84 1.92
CA LYS A 108 -10.74 20.80 1.09
C LYS A 108 -10.48 19.39 1.65
N TYR A 109 -9.28 19.18 2.17
CA TYR A 109 -8.77 17.93 2.75
C TYR A 109 -8.32 18.17 4.18
N PRO A 110 -9.25 18.29 5.14
CA PRO A 110 -8.90 18.48 6.55
C PRO A 110 -8.23 17.25 7.17
N ASN A 111 -8.28 16.10 6.48
CA ASN A 111 -7.58 14.87 6.80
C ASN A 111 -7.06 14.24 5.49
N ILE A 112 -5.99 13.45 5.59
CA ILE A 112 -5.50 12.62 4.48
C ILE A 112 -6.58 11.60 4.11
N ILE A 113 -6.78 11.41 2.81
CA ILE A 113 -7.75 10.46 2.25
C ILE A 113 -7.03 9.18 1.81
N GLY A 114 -7.56 8.04 2.25
CA GLY A 114 -6.98 6.72 1.99
C GLY A 114 -5.66 6.52 2.74
N VAL A 115 -5.39 5.29 3.16
CA VAL A 115 -4.11 4.95 3.80
C VAL A 115 -3.18 4.37 2.75
N GLU A 116 -1.96 4.90 2.66
CA GLU A 116 -0.96 4.41 1.72
C GLU A 116 -0.32 3.15 2.26
N LEU A 117 -0.21 2.14 1.42
CA LEU A 117 0.68 1.02 1.67
C LEU A 117 2.06 1.44 1.17
N GLU A 118 2.87 1.98 2.08
CA GLU A 118 4.18 2.53 1.76
C GLU A 118 5.14 1.42 1.34
N LEU A 119 5.64 1.55 0.12
CA LEU A 119 6.61 0.64 -0.47
C LEU A 119 7.71 1.49 -1.11
N SER A 120 8.45 2.21 -0.27
CA SER A 120 9.45 3.20 -0.69
C SER A 120 10.44 2.68 -1.72
N GLU A 121 10.86 1.41 -1.64
CA GLU A 121 11.72 0.78 -2.66
C GLU A 121 10.95 0.46 -3.97
N LEU A 122 9.64 0.20 -3.93
CA LEU A 122 8.78 -0.07 -5.11
C LEU A 122 8.26 1.18 -5.81
N ASN A 123 8.33 2.36 -5.20
CA ASN A 123 7.84 3.59 -5.84
C ASN A 123 8.58 3.89 -7.16
N ASP A 124 9.82 3.44 -7.30
CA ASP A 124 10.59 3.50 -8.56
C ASP A 124 9.97 2.63 -9.69
N THR A 125 9.08 1.69 -9.37
CA THR A 125 8.30 0.90 -10.35
C THR A 125 7.04 1.59 -10.83
N GLY A 126 6.68 2.75 -10.25
CA GLY A 126 5.42 3.44 -10.51
C GLY A 126 4.18 2.76 -9.92
N LEU A 127 4.38 1.83 -8.97
CA LEU A 127 3.29 1.20 -8.21
C LEU A 127 2.99 1.99 -6.94
N GLU A 128 1.85 2.68 -6.91
CA GLU A 128 1.35 3.37 -5.72
C GLU A 128 0.04 2.73 -5.27
N ILE A 129 -0.07 2.37 -3.98
CA ILE A 129 -1.21 1.62 -3.44
C ILE A 129 -1.84 2.39 -2.27
N TYR A 130 -3.16 2.56 -2.36
CA TYR A 130 -3.99 3.17 -1.32
C TYR A 130 -5.13 2.22 -0.90
N LEU A 131 -5.40 2.19 0.39
CA LEU A 131 -6.43 1.38 1.02
C LEU A 131 -7.55 2.27 1.55
N PHE A 132 -8.79 1.86 1.31
CA PHE A 132 -9.98 2.61 1.68
C PHE A 132 -11.05 1.71 2.29
N LYS A 133 -11.70 2.18 3.36
CA LYS A 133 -12.95 1.65 3.87
C LYS A 133 -14.11 2.51 3.38
N GLY A 134 -15.03 1.92 2.64
CA GLY A 134 -16.30 2.53 2.27
C GLY A 134 -17.36 2.33 3.35
N LYS A 135 -18.60 2.67 3.00
CA LYS A 135 -19.78 2.31 3.82
C LYS A 135 -20.17 0.85 3.59
N ILE A 136 -19.91 0.32 2.40
CA ILE A 136 -20.37 -1.01 1.96
C ILE A 136 -19.19 -1.97 1.81
N SER A 137 -18.08 -1.53 1.24
CA SER A 137 -16.94 -2.41 0.96
C SER A 137 -15.61 -1.70 1.21
N ASP A 138 -14.59 -2.50 1.45
CA ASP A 138 -13.20 -2.05 1.49
C ASP A 138 -12.59 -2.20 0.10
N TYR A 139 -11.65 -1.32 -0.22
CA TYR A 139 -11.02 -1.30 -1.54
C TYR A 139 -9.51 -1.11 -1.45
N ILE A 140 -8.81 -1.79 -2.35
CA ILE A 140 -7.47 -1.42 -2.79
C ILE A 140 -7.63 -0.58 -4.05
N VAL A 141 -7.00 0.59 -4.07
CA VAL A 141 -6.88 1.44 -5.25
C VAL A 141 -5.40 1.62 -5.52
N PHE A 142 -4.95 1.33 -6.74
CA PHE A 142 -3.54 1.47 -7.06
C PHE A 142 -3.32 1.93 -8.49
N SER A 143 -2.21 2.63 -8.71
CA SER A 143 -1.71 3.01 -10.04
C SER A 143 -0.56 2.10 -10.43
N TYR A 144 -0.55 1.65 -11.68
CA TYR A 144 0.58 0.94 -12.30
C TYR A 144 0.52 1.12 -13.83
N ASP A 145 1.66 1.41 -14.46
CA ASP A 145 1.78 1.62 -15.91
C ASP A 145 0.74 2.64 -16.46
N ASN A 146 0.65 3.79 -15.79
CA ASN A 146 -0.28 4.89 -16.12
C ASN A 146 -1.77 4.50 -16.11
N ARG A 147 -2.14 3.43 -15.42
CA ARG A 147 -3.53 2.99 -15.24
C ARG A 147 -3.85 2.85 -13.77
N VAL A 148 -5.06 3.25 -13.41
CA VAL A 148 -5.56 3.12 -12.03
C VAL A 148 -6.57 1.99 -11.95
N TYR A 149 -6.44 1.18 -10.91
CA TYR A 149 -7.29 0.04 -10.64
C TYR A 149 -7.97 0.20 -9.29
N LYS A 150 -9.18 -0.35 -9.15
CA LYS A 150 -9.94 -0.42 -7.90
C LYS A 150 -10.52 -1.82 -7.76
N TYR A 151 -10.20 -2.49 -6.66
CA TYR A 151 -10.70 -3.83 -6.35
C TYR A 151 -11.24 -3.88 -4.93
N LYS A 152 -12.30 -4.67 -4.74
CA LYS A 152 -12.81 -4.98 -3.40
C LYS A 152 -11.80 -5.84 -2.65
N THR A 153 -11.69 -5.64 -1.34
CA THR A 153 -10.78 -6.40 -0.49
C THR A 153 -11.32 -6.51 0.93
N ASP A 154 -10.53 -7.09 1.83
CA ASP A 154 -10.67 -6.97 3.29
C ASP A 154 -9.37 -6.37 3.84
N ILE A 155 -9.44 -5.13 4.35
CA ILE A 155 -8.28 -4.44 4.91
C ILE A 155 -7.75 -5.15 6.15
N ASN A 156 -8.61 -5.83 6.92
CA ASN A 156 -8.15 -6.57 8.09
C ASN A 156 -7.33 -7.80 7.70
N SER A 157 -7.70 -8.49 6.60
CA SER A 157 -6.87 -9.54 6.01
C SER A 157 -5.52 -9.01 5.54
N ILE A 158 -5.48 -7.82 4.90
CA ILE A 158 -4.21 -7.20 4.50
C ILE A 158 -3.33 -6.92 5.73
N LYS A 159 -3.90 -6.36 6.81
CA LYS A 159 -3.17 -6.10 8.06
C LYS A 159 -2.63 -7.38 8.68
N ARG A 160 -3.41 -8.47 8.72
CA ARG A 160 -2.94 -9.78 9.23
C ARG A 160 -1.80 -10.34 8.37
N LEU A 161 -1.93 -10.27 7.05
CA LEU A 161 -0.88 -10.70 6.12
C LEU A 161 0.43 -9.91 6.31
N ILE A 162 0.35 -8.59 6.42
CA ILE A 162 1.51 -7.74 6.68
C ILE A 162 2.15 -8.06 8.02
N LYS A 163 1.35 -8.28 9.07
CA LYS A 163 1.86 -8.72 10.37
C LYS A 163 2.60 -10.06 10.24
N LYS A 164 2.04 -11.03 9.51
CA LYS A 164 2.66 -12.33 9.26
C LYS A 164 3.98 -12.20 8.51
N LEU A 165 4.05 -11.34 7.48
CA LEU A 165 5.28 -11.02 6.76
C LEU A 165 6.35 -10.47 7.72
N TYR A 166 5.99 -9.45 8.51
CA TYR A 166 6.88 -8.83 9.49
C TYR A 166 7.42 -9.84 10.50
N ASP A 167 6.52 -10.65 11.09
CA ASP A 167 6.90 -11.67 12.06
C ASP A 167 7.86 -12.70 11.41
N ILE A 168 7.62 -13.16 10.19
CA ILE A 168 8.50 -14.15 9.53
C ILE A 168 9.89 -13.57 9.23
N ILE A 169 9.97 -12.34 8.72
CA ILE A 169 11.26 -11.75 8.33
C ILE A 169 12.06 -11.34 9.56
N ASN A 170 11.43 -10.74 10.58
CA ASN A 170 12.13 -10.25 11.76
C ASN A 170 12.37 -11.30 12.86
N ILE A 171 11.61 -12.40 12.90
CA ILE A 171 11.97 -13.56 13.74
C ILE A 171 13.19 -14.29 13.16
N LYS A 172 13.39 -14.28 11.84
CA LYS A 172 14.61 -14.81 11.22
C LYS A 172 15.85 -13.93 11.42
N ALA A 173 15.65 -12.70 11.90
CA ALA A 173 16.66 -11.68 12.17
C ALA A 173 17.26 -11.73 13.59
N ASN A 174 16.68 -12.55 14.48
CA ASN A 174 17.15 -12.79 15.85
C ASN A 174 17.48 -14.26 16.06
#